data_AF-A0A0G4LT87-F1
#
_entry.id   AF-A0A0G4LT87-F1
#
_cell.length_a   1.000
_cell.length_b   1.000
_cell.length_c   1.000
_cell.angle_alpha   90.00
_cell.angle_beta   90.00
_cell.angle_gamma   90.00
#
_symmetry.space_group_name_H-M   'P 1'
#
loop_
_entity.id
_entity.type
_entity.pdbx_description
1 polymer ?
#
loop_
_entity_poly.entity_id
_entity_poly.type
_entity_poly.pdbx_seq_one_letter_code
_entity_poly.pdbx_strand_id
1 'polypeptide(L)'
;MEPIAIIGMDLKFPGDATNAESFWDMLMEGRSALREIPTDRFNVSAFYHPDPERAGSLNVTKGHFLNGDIAAFDAPFFSITPAEAAGMDPQQ
;
A
#
# COMPACT_ATOMS: atom_id res chain seq x y z
N MET A 1 15.76 33.01 10.72
CA MET A 1 14.96 32.20 9.78
C MET A 1 13.55 32.17 10.32
N GLU A 2 12.54 32.44 9.50
CA GLU A 2 11.14 32.33 9.93
C GLU A 2 10.73 30.84 10.00
N PRO A 3 9.86 30.46 10.95
CA PRO A 3 9.39 29.08 11.07
C PRO A 3 8.49 28.71 9.88
N ILE A 4 8.59 27.45 9.45
CA ILE A 4 7.73 26.89 8.39
C ILE A 4 6.54 26.18 9.05
N ALA A 5 5.33 26.50 8.60
CA ALA A 5 4.11 25.85 9.06
C ALA A 5 3.68 24.73 8.11
N ILE A 6 3.19 23.62 8.68
CA ILE A 6 2.48 22.58 7.95
C ILE A 6 0.99 22.96 7.96
N ILE A 7 0.42 23.24 6.80
CA ILE A 7 -0.97 23.73 6.67
C ILE A 7 -1.94 22.68 6.09
N GLY A 8 -1.46 21.49 5.76
CA GLY A 8 -2.27 20.41 5.20
C GLY A 8 -1.52 19.08 5.20
N MET A 9 -2.29 17.98 5.21
CA MET A 9 -1.79 16.61 5.17
C MET A 9 -2.85 15.74 4.50
N ASP A 10 -2.40 14.79 3.69
CA ASP A 10 -3.22 13.70 3.15
C ASP A 10 -2.45 12.39 3.27
N LEU A 11 -3.17 11.27 3.38
CA LEU A 11 -2.57 9.96 3.59
C LEU A 11 -3.46 8.83 3.12
N LYS A 12 -2.82 7.71 2.79
CA LYS A 12 -3.49 6.43 2.53
C LYS A 12 -2.62 5.33 3.13
N PHE A 13 -3.13 4.65 4.14
CA PHE A 13 -2.44 3.59 4.86
C PHE A 13 -3.18 2.25 4.78
N PRO A 14 -2.52 1.14 5.14
CA PRO A 14 -3.15 -0.17 5.26
C PRO A 14 -4.32 -0.18 6.24
N GLY A 15 -5.25 -1.11 6.03
CA GLY A 15 -6.47 -1.17 6.84
C GLY A 15 -7.48 -0.10 6.42
N ASP A 16 -8.25 0.40 7.37
CA ASP A 16 -9.27 1.43 7.17
C ASP A 16 -8.73 2.87 7.25
N ALA A 17 -7.42 3.04 7.46
CA ALA A 17 -6.73 4.33 7.55
C ALA A 17 -6.58 5.02 6.18
N THR A 18 -7.70 5.45 5.58
CA THR A 18 -7.77 6.10 4.27
C THR A 18 -7.80 7.63 4.33
N ASN A 19 -7.76 8.19 5.55
CA ASN A 19 -7.67 9.62 5.82
C ASN A 19 -7.12 9.85 7.25
N ALA A 20 -6.86 11.11 7.61
CA ALA A 20 -6.28 11.47 8.90
C ALA A 20 -7.10 11.03 10.12
N GLU A 21 -8.44 11.09 10.04
CA GLU A 21 -9.35 10.71 11.13
C GLU A 21 -9.32 9.20 11.37
N SER A 22 -9.55 8.40 10.32
CA SER A 22 -9.49 6.94 10.40
C SER A 22 -8.12 6.40 10.82
N PHE A 23 -7.04 7.06 10.40
CA PHE A 23 -5.69 6.73 10.86
C PHE A 23 -5.51 7.03 12.35
N TRP A 24 -5.98 8.19 12.82
CA TRP A 24 -5.94 8.54 14.23
C TRP A 24 -6.70 7.53 15.10
N ASP A 25 -7.89 7.14 14.69
CA ASP A 25 -8.69 6.13 15.40
C ASP A 25 -7.96 4.78 15.47
N MET A 26 -7.38 4.33 14.35
CA MET A 26 -6.57 3.11 14.31
C MET A 26 -5.41 3.14 15.31
N LEU A 27 -4.71 4.29 15.44
CA LEU A 27 -3.62 4.47 16.39
C LEU A 27 -4.12 4.48 17.84
N MET A 28 -5.19 5.21 18.11
CA MET A 28 -5.79 5.32 19.45
C MET A 28 -6.30 3.98 19.96
N GLU A 29 -6.82 3.15 19.07
CA GLU A 29 -7.30 1.80 19.38
C GLU A 29 -6.18 0.74 19.37
N GLY A 30 -4.97 1.09 18.93
CA GLY A 30 -3.85 0.15 18.83
C GLY A 30 -4.08 -0.97 17.81
N ARG A 31 -4.88 -0.73 16.78
CA ARG A 31 -5.22 -1.74 15.77
C ARG A 31 -4.04 -2.03 14.84
N SER A 32 -3.86 -3.30 14.49
CA SER A 32 -2.90 -3.72 13.47
C SER A 32 -3.61 -4.01 12.14
N ALA A 33 -3.08 -3.46 11.05
CA ALA A 33 -3.56 -3.74 9.70
C ALA A 33 -2.79 -4.90 9.02
N LEU A 34 -2.12 -5.74 9.80
CA LEU A 34 -1.41 -6.92 9.30
C LEU A 34 -2.43 -7.93 8.74
N ARG A 35 -2.25 -8.31 7.49
CA ARG A 35 -3.11 -9.27 6.78
C ARG A 35 -2.29 -10.19 5.91
N GLU A 36 -2.92 -11.25 5.41
CA GLU A 36 -2.31 -12.10 4.37
C GLU A 36 -1.97 -11.27 3.13
N ILE A 37 -0.88 -11.63 2.46
CA ILE A 37 -0.51 -11.07 1.16
C ILE A 37 -1.69 -11.29 0.19
N PRO A 38 -2.19 -10.23 -0.47
CA PRO A 38 -3.32 -10.36 -1.37
C PRO A 38 -2.97 -11.27 -2.56
N THR A 39 -3.85 -12.22 -2.88
CA THR A 39 -3.60 -13.27 -3.88
C THR A 39 -3.55 -12.75 -5.32
N ASP A 40 -4.05 -11.53 -5.55
CA ASP A 40 -4.01 -10.81 -6.82
C ASP A 40 -2.67 -10.13 -7.10
N ARG A 41 -1.73 -10.11 -6.13
CA ARG A 41 -0.38 -9.53 -6.34
C ARG A 41 0.57 -10.52 -7.01
N PHE A 42 0.68 -11.72 -6.45
CA PHE A 42 1.50 -12.81 -6.96
C PHE A 42 1.13 -14.13 -6.26
N ASN A 43 1.59 -15.25 -6.81
CA ASN A 43 1.38 -16.55 -6.19
C ASN A 43 2.31 -16.77 -5.00
N VAL A 44 1.89 -16.38 -3.81
CA VAL A 44 2.67 -16.51 -2.56
C VAL A 44 3.11 -17.95 -2.30
N SER A 45 2.23 -18.92 -2.55
CA SER A 45 2.52 -20.35 -2.29
C SER A 45 3.69 -20.89 -3.13
N ALA A 46 3.94 -20.31 -4.30
CA ALA A 46 5.07 -20.70 -5.15
C ALA A 46 6.42 -20.20 -4.61
N PHE A 47 6.42 -19.19 -3.74
CA PHE A 47 7.63 -18.58 -3.18
C PHE A 47 7.83 -18.88 -1.70
N TYR A 48 6.82 -19.39 -0.99
CA TYR A 48 6.92 -19.62 0.44
C TYR A 48 7.80 -20.83 0.79
N HIS A 49 8.69 -20.66 1.76
CA HIS A 49 9.42 -21.75 2.40
C HIS A 49 9.67 -21.42 3.88
N PRO A 50 9.54 -22.38 4.81
CA PRO A 50 9.71 -22.12 6.25
C PRO A 50 11.14 -21.82 6.68
N ASP A 51 12.14 -22.28 5.92
CA ASP A 51 13.57 -22.00 6.16
C ASP A 51 13.93 -20.58 5.67
N PRO A 52 14.28 -19.64 6.57
CA PRO A 52 14.67 -18.28 6.19
C PRO A 52 15.95 -18.21 5.36
N GLU A 53 16.84 -19.21 5.44
CA GLU A 53 18.12 -19.21 4.73
C GLU A 53 18.02 -19.77 3.30
N ARG A 54 16.85 -20.28 2.92
CA ARG A 54 16.64 -20.82 1.57
C ARG A 54 16.59 -19.70 0.54
N ALA A 55 17.65 -19.61 -0.27
CA ALA A 55 17.76 -18.65 -1.36
C ALA A 55 16.55 -18.73 -2.32
N GLY A 56 16.05 -17.55 -2.72
CA GLY A 56 14.95 -17.41 -3.67
C GLY A 56 13.56 -17.72 -3.10
N SER A 57 13.42 -17.79 -1.78
CA SER A 57 12.14 -18.01 -1.10
C SER A 57 11.80 -16.90 -0.10
N LEU A 58 10.54 -16.85 0.31
CA LEU A 58 10.01 -15.98 1.35
C LEU A 58 9.57 -16.86 2.53
N ASN A 59 9.86 -16.47 3.77
CA ASN A 59 9.34 -17.13 4.97
C ASN A 59 8.19 -16.36 5.64
N VAL A 60 7.66 -15.33 4.96
CA VAL A 60 6.55 -14.49 5.44
C VAL A 60 5.37 -14.59 4.48
N THR A 61 4.16 -14.68 5.03
CA THR A 61 2.90 -14.70 4.25
C THR A 61 2.02 -13.48 4.52
N LYS A 62 2.43 -12.61 5.43
CA LYS A 62 1.66 -11.45 5.91
C LYS A 62 2.43 -10.15 5.71
N GLY A 63 1.68 -9.07 5.59
CA GLY A 63 2.19 -7.71 5.47
C GLY A 63 1.08 -6.69 5.65
N HIS A 64 1.41 -5.41 5.44
CA HIS A 64 0.45 -4.32 5.52
C HIS A 64 0.24 -3.77 4.11
N PHE A 65 -0.97 -3.92 3.59
CA PHE A 65 -1.29 -3.61 2.20
C PHE A 65 -2.37 -2.54 2.13
N LEU A 66 -2.21 -1.62 1.16
CA LEU A 66 -3.29 -0.72 0.79
C LEU A 66 -4.52 -1.52 0.35
N ASN A 67 -5.68 -1.00 0.72
CA ASN A 67 -6.95 -1.55 0.26
C ASN A 67 -7.29 -1.05 -1.15
N GLY A 68 -8.07 -1.87 -1.86
CA GLY A 68 -8.51 -1.61 -3.24
C GLY A 68 -7.47 -1.98 -4.29
N ASP A 69 -7.78 -1.64 -5.53
CA ASP A 69 -6.88 -1.79 -6.66
C ASP A 69 -5.82 -0.68 -6.61
N ILE A 70 -4.55 -1.07 -6.48
CA ILE A 70 -3.44 -0.11 -6.49
C ILE A 70 -3.08 0.37 -7.90
N ALA A 71 -3.55 -0.31 -8.94
CA ALA A 71 -3.38 0.12 -10.32
C ALA A 71 -4.51 1.07 -10.76
N ALA A 72 -5.52 1.29 -9.92
CA ALA A 72 -6.60 2.24 -10.23
C ALA A 72 -6.05 3.67 -10.26
N PHE A 73 -6.17 4.30 -11.43
CA PHE A 73 -5.67 5.64 -11.70
C PHE A 73 -6.62 6.39 -12.63
N ASP A 74 -6.97 7.64 -12.28
CA ASP A 74 -7.84 8.51 -13.09
C ASP A 74 -7.01 9.21 -14.19
N ALA A 75 -6.63 8.45 -15.22
CA ALA A 75 -5.76 8.96 -16.28
C ALA A 75 -6.33 10.22 -16.99
N PRO A 76 -7.63 10.30 -17.34
CA PRO A 76 -8.21 11.49 -17.95
C PRO A 76 -8.08 12.76 -17.08
N PHE A 77 -8.23 12.64 -15.76
CA PHE A 77 -8.05 13.78 -14.85
C PHE A 77 -6.65 14.39 -14.97
N PHE A 78 -5.63 13.55 -15.15
CA PHE A 78 -4.24 13.97 -15.32
C PHE A 78 -3.82 14.19 -16.78
N SER A 79 -4.75 14.12 -17.75
CA SER A 79 -4.46 14.22 -19.18
C SER A 79 -3.45 13.17 -19.69
N ILE A 80 -3.46 11.98 -19.09
CA ILE A 80 -2.60 10.84 -19.45
C ILE A 80 -3.43 9.83 -20.25
N THR A 81 -2.83 9.23 -21.29
CA THR A 81 -3.52 8.20 -22.06
C THR A 81 -3.57 6.86 -21.30
N PRO A 82 -4.56 5.99 -21.56
CA PRO A 82 -4.62 4.67 -20.90
C PRO A 82 -3.37 3.82 -21.14
N ALA A 83 -2.73 3.95 -22.30
CA ALA A 83 -1.51 3.20 -22.63
C ALA A 83 -0.30 3.68 -21.82
N GLU A 84 -0.17 4.99 -21.60
CA GLU A 84 0.87 5.56 -20.74
C GLU A 84 0.64 5.15 -19.28
N ALA A 85 -0.59 5.32 -18.78
CA ALA A 85 -0.96 4.95 -17.41
C ALA A 85 -0.67 3.47 -17.10
N ALA A 86 -0.92 2.55 -18.05
CA ALA A 86 -0.65 1.13 -17.88
C ALA A 86 0.85 0.78 -17.75
N GLY A 87 1.75 1.66 -18.24
CA GLY A 87 3.19 1.49 -18.12
C GLY A 87 3.83 2.26 -16.94
N MET A 88 3.04 3.04 -16.21
CA MET A 88 3.53 3.84 -15.09
C MET A 88 3.69 2.99 -13.82
N ASP A 89 4.68 3.34 -12.99
CA ASP A 89 4.75 2.83 -11.63
C ASP A 89 3.57 3.41 -10.82
N PRO A 90 2.77 2.59 -10.11
CA PRO A 90 1.64 3.07 -9.31
C PRO A 90 1.98 4.07 -8.19
N GLN A 91 3.27 4.32 -7.91
CA GLN A 91 3.73 5.34 -6.96
C GLN A 91 3.88 6.74 -7.58
N GLN A 92 3.84 6.87 -8.91
CA GLN A 92 3.84 8.15 -9.63
C GLN A 92 2.45 8.75 -9.67
#